data_AF-A0A1B7K081-F1
#
_entry.id   AF-A0A1B7K081-F1
#
_cell.length_a   1.000
_cell.length_b   1.000
_cell.length_c   1.000
_cell.angle_alpha   90.00
_cell.angle_beta   90.00
_cell.angle_gamma   90.00
#
_symmetry.space_group_name_H-M   'P 1'
#
loop_
_entity.id
_entity.type
_entity.pdbx_description
1 polymer ?
#
loop_
_entity_poly.entity_id
_entity_poly.type
_entity_poly.pdbx_seq_one_letter_code
_entity_poly.pdbx_strand_id
1 'polypeptide(L)'
;MALQKEHSLNGFVFTHDLTNFDGMWVRDWYFKPKDAKEWCLYYLSSMTVRKNDVVEFLKKTEEAKNYYDKWLLSASDIEAAERRLQLAQQRVEKVTDPNWDCRGNNPNKESRMIKNAMSELSSAKTSLENAKALKKRLSNQ
;
A
#
# COMPACT_ATOMS: atom_id res chain seq x y z
N MET A 1 -18.65 2.70 -0.49
CA MET A 1 -17.87 3.82 0.07
C MET A 1 -18.65 5.09 -0.20
N ALA A 2 -18.99 5.86 0.83
CA ALA A 2 -19.57 7.20 0.62
C ALA A 2 -18.52 8.05 -0.13
N LEU A 3 -18.90 8.66 -1.25
CA LEU A 3 -18.01 9.50 -2.04
C LEU A 3 -17.55 10.69 -1.19
N GLN A 4 -16.31 10.63 -0.73
CA GLN A 4 -15.69 11.74 -0.02
C GLN A 4 -15.45 12.89 -1.00
N LYS A 5 -15.47 14.12 -0.47
CA LYS A 5 -15.33 15.33 -1.29
C LYS A 5 -13.96 15.37 -1.95
N GLU A 6 -13.97 15.30 -3.28
CA GLU A 6 -12.77 15.53 -4.09
C GLU A 6 -12.39 17.01 -4.10
N HIS A 7 -11.09 17.27 -4.08
CA HIS A 7 -10.49 18.59 -4.15
C HIS A 7 -9.54 18.65 -5.34
N SER A 8 -9.49 19.79 -6.04
CA SER A 8 -8.57 19.99 -7.16
C SER A 8 -7.50 21.02 -6.81
N LEU A 9 -6.26 20.76 -7.22
CA LEU A 9 -5.13 21.67 -7.03
C LEU A 9 -4.05 21.39 -8.08
N ASN A 10 -3.59 22.41 -8.80
CA ASN A 10 -2.45 22.34 -9.73
C ASN A 10 -2.46 21.16 -10.73
N GLY A 11 -3.63 20.83 -11.30
CA GLY A 11 -3.77 19.72 -12.24
C GLY A 11 -3.91 18.33 -11.59
N PHE A 12 -4.00 18.27 -10.26
CA PHE A 12 -4.30 17.05 -9.50
C PHE A 12 -5.69 17.10 -8.88
N VAL A 13 -6.23 15.93 -8.61
CA VAL A 13 -7.40 15.71 -7.76
C VAL A 13 -6.97 14.89 -6.56
N PHE A 14 -7.44 15.25 -5.37
CA PHE A 14 -7.15 14.53 -4.14
C PHE A 14 -8.37 14.38 -3.24
N THR A 15 -8.40 13.30 -2.48
CA THR A 15 -9.46 12.94 -1.54
C THR A 15 -8.86 12.17 -0.37
N HIS A 16 -9.68 11.75 0.58
CA HIS A 16 -9.25 10.85 1.65
C HIS A 16 -10.26 9.74 1.85
N ASP A 17 -9.84 8.70 2.55
CA ASP A 17 -10.71 7.79 3.27
C ASP A 17 -10.53 7.97 4.77
N LEU A 18 -11.59 7.68 5.52
CA LEU A 18 -11.59 7.73 6.98
C LEU A 18 -12.00 6.35 7.49
N THR A 19 -11.07 5.67 8.15
CA THR A 19 -11.26 4.32 8.68
C THR A 19 -11.13 4.34 10.20
N ASN A 20 -11.95 3.56 10.92
CA ASN A 20 -11.80 3.39 12.36
C ASN A 20 -11.03 2.10 12.62
N PHE A 21 -9.90 2.22 13.32
CA PHE A 21 -9.07 1.11 13.73
C PHE A 21 -8.94 1.13 15.25
N ASP A 22 -9.55 0.17 15.94
CA ASP A 22 -9.56 0.04 17.41
C ASP A 22 -9.93 1.34 18.15
N GLY A 23 -10.94 2.05 17.65
CA GLY A 23 -11.41 3.32 18.24
C GLY A 23 -10.62 4.55 17.79
N MET A 24 -9.53 4.37 17.03
CA MET A 24 -8.75 5.46 16.45
C MET A 24 -9.14 5.72 15.00
N TRP A 25 -9.44 6.97 14.67
CA TRP A 25 -9.73 7.36 13.29
C TRP A 25 -8.44 7.60 12.51
N VAL A 26 -8.24 6.84 11.44
CA VAL A 26 -7.11 6.93 10.51
C VAL A 26 -7.58 7.57 9.22
N ARG A 27 -6.78 8.50 8.68
CA ARG A 27 -7.03 9.14 7.38
C ARG A 27 -6.00 8.68 6.37
N ASP A 28 -6.49 8.06 5.30
CA ASP A 28 -5.68 7.68 4.15
C ASP A 28 -5.91 8.70 3.05
N TRP A 29 -4.86 9.37 2.58
CA TRP A 29 -4.97 10.41 1.56
C TRP A 29 -4.64 9.85 0.19
N TYR A 30 -5.47 10.16 -0.79
CA TYR A 30 -5.29 9.72 -2.16
C TYR A 30 -5.23 10.91 -3.10
N PHE A 31 -4.42 10.81 -4.15
CA PHE A 31 -4.37 11.80 -5.21
C PHE A 31 -4.14 11.15 -6.57
N LYS A 32 -4.41 11.90 -7.63
CA LYS A 32 -4.09 11.53 -9.01
C LYS A 32 -4.01 12.77 -9.90
N PRO A 33 -3.27 12.74 -11.01
CA PRO A 33 -3.43 13.73 -12.07
C PRO A 33 -4.89 13.77 -12.55
N LYS A 34 -5.38 14.94 -12.94
CA LYS A 34 -6.79 15.15 -13.31
C LYS A 34 -7.26 14.21 -14.43
N ASP A 35 -6.38 13.92 -15.38
CA ASP A 35 -6.68 13.06 -16.52
C ASP A 35 -6.40 11.57 -16.27
N ALA A 36 -5.86 11.23 -15.08
CA ALA A 36 -5.59 9.87 -14.70
C ALA A 36 -6.82 9.20 -14.07
N LYS A 37 -6.93 7.87 -14.26
CA LYS A 37 -8.04 7.09 -13.69
C LYS A 37 -7.72 6.56 -12.29
N GLU A 38 -6.47 6.20 -12.05
CA GLU A 38 -6.05 5.45 -10.87
C GLU A 38 -5.65 6.38 -9.73
N TRP A 39 -6.11 6.06 -8.52
CA TRP A 39 -5.81 6.80 -7.30
C TRP A 39 -4.53 6.29 -6.65
N CYS A 40 -3.60 7.20 -6.39
CA CYS A 40 -2.35 6.93 -5.70
C CYS A 40 -2.49 7.30 -4.21
N LEU A 41 -2.13 6.38 -3.31
CA LEU A 41 -2.05 6.67 -1.88
C LEU A 41 -0.83 7.56 -1.62
N TYR A 42 -1.02 8.66 -0.92
CA TYR A 42 0.05 9.48 -0.39
C TYR A 42 0.23 9.20 1.10
N TYR A 43 1.46 8.86 1.48
CA TYR A 43 1.81 8.59 2.86
C TYR A 43 3.15 9.26 3.22
N LEU A 44 3.29 9.62 4.50
CA LEU A 44 4.54 10.03 5.10
C LEU A 44 4.97 8.96 6.10
N SER A 45 6.23 8.54 6.05
CA SER A 45 6.73 7.41 6.84
C SER A 45 6.74 7.65 8.35
N SER A 46 6.71 8.90 8.80
CA SER A 46 6.94 9.26 10.21
C SER A 46 5.71 9.86 10.91
N MET A 47 4.64 10.21 10.19
CA MET A 47 3.53 10.98 10.77
C MET A 47 2.20 10.71 10.06
N THR A 48 1.10 10.89 10.80
CA THR A 48 -0.25 10.93 10.21
C THR A 48 -0.34 12.11 9.23
N VAL A 49 -0.62 11.79 7.97
CA VAL A 49 -0.77 12.80 6.91
C VAL A 49 -1.99 13.68 7.17
N ARG A 50 -1.77 14.99 7.19
CA ARG A 50 -2.81 16.01 7.25
C ARG A 50 -3.08 16.55 5.86
N LYS A 51 -4.25 17.19 5.71
CA LYS A 51 -4.64 17.85 4.45
C LYS A 51 -3.59 18.85 3.96
N ASN A 52 -3.00 19.63 4.86
CA ASN A 52 -1.99 20.63 4.50
C ASN A 52 -0.74 19.98 3.91
N ASP A 53 -0.32 18.82 4.41
CA ASP A 53 0.84 18.09 3.89
C ASP A 53 0.59 17.65 2.44
N VAL A 54 -0.62 17.17 2.13
CA VAL A 54 -1.04 16.83 0.77
C VAL A 54 -1.03 18.08 -0.12
N VAL A 55 -1.59 19.19 0.37
CA VAL A 55 -1.64 20.45 -0.39
C VAL A 55 -0.23 20.98 -0.69
N GLU A 56 0.68 20.94 0.29
CA GLU A 56 2.07 21.37 0.11
C GLU A 56 2.83 20.47 -0.85
N PHE A 57 2.61 19.16 -0.76
CA PHE A 57 3.16 18.20 -1.71
C PHE A 57 2.66 18.46 -3.15
N LEU A 58 1.35 18.61 -3.34
CA LEU A 58 0.74 18.86 -4.65
C LEU A 58 1.08 20.25 -5.23
N LYS A 59 1.56 21.19 -4.41
CA LYS A 59 2.14 22.45 -4.90
C LYS A 59 3.44 22.23 -5.68
N LYS A 60 4.19 21.17 -5.36
CA LYS A 60 5.41 20.77 -6.05
C LYS A 60 5.05 19.84 -7.21
N THR A 61 4.53 20.42 -8.28
CA THR A 61 3.89 19.69 -9.39
C THR A 61 4.76 18.60 -10.02
N GLU A 62 6.04 18.88 -10.27
CA GLU A 62 6.98 17.90 -10.83
C GLU A 62 7.26 16.75 -9.86
N GLU A 63 7.42 17.05 -8.57
CA GLU A 63 7.62 16.03 -7.53
C GLU A 63 6.38 15.13 -7.40
N ALA A 64 5.19 15.72 -7.38
CA ALA A 64 3.92 15.00 -7.30
C ALA A 64 3.66 14.12 -8.53
N LYS A 65 3.99 14.62 -9.73
CA LYS A 65 3.90 13.85 -10.97
C LYS A 65 4.87 12.67 -10.96
N ASN A 66 6.14 12.92 -10.63
CA ASN A 66 7.15 11.87 -10.53
C ASN A 66 6.80 10.80 -9.49
N TYR A 67 6.21 11.20 -8.36
CA TYR A 67 5.71 10.27 -7.35
C TYR A 67 4.61 9.38 -7.92
N TYR A 68 3.62 9.98 -8.60
CA TYR A 68 2.52 9.26 -9.22
C TYR A 68 3.01 8.25 -10.26
N ASP A 69 3.90 8.67 -11.15
CA ASP A 69 4.43 7.82 -12.22
C ASP A 69 5.23 6.63 -11.64
N LYS A 70 6.07 6.88 -10.62
CA LYS A 70 6.80 5.82 -9.89
C LYS A 70 5.86 4.86 -9.18
N TRP A 71 4.83 5.39 -8.51
CA TRP A 71 3.81 4.57 -7.88
C TRP A 71 3.11 3.69 -8.92
N LEU A 72 2.66 4.25 -10.05
CA LEU A 72 1.92 3.51 -11.07
C LEU A 72 2.76 2.38 -11.67
N LEU A 73 4.04 2.64 -11.95
CA LEU A 73 4.98 1.61 -12.39
C LEU A 73 5.11 0.49 -11.34
N SER A 74 5.37 0.84 -10.08
CA SER A 74 5.54 -0.17 -9.02
C SER A 74 4.26 -0.95 -8.70
N ALA A 75 3.09 -0.30 -8.79
CA ALA A 75 1.79 -0.89 -8.48
C ALA A 75 1.31 -1.84 -9.58
N SER A 76 1.75 -1.65 -10.83
CA SER A 76 1.43 -2.50 -11.97
C SER A 76 2.52 -3.53 -12.29
N ASP A 77 3.61 -3.56 -11.52
CA ASP A 77 4.71 -4.50 -11.67
C ASP A 77 4.33 -5.89 -11.13
N ILE A 78 3.87 -6.74 -12.03
CA ILE A 78 3.48 -8.13 -11.75
C ILE A 78 4.69 -8.96 -11.31
N GLU A 79 5.85 -8.82 -11.96
CA GLU A 79 7.02 -9.64 -11.67
C GLU A 79 7.53 -9.38 -10.25
N ALA A 80 7.59 -8.10 -9.85
CA ALA A 80 7.93 -7.74 -8.48
C ALA A 80 6.89 -8.27 -7.48
N ALA A 81 5.59 -8.25 -7.82
CA ALA A 81 4.55 -8.80 -6.95
C ALA A 81 4.64 -10.34 -6.81
N GLU A 82 4.95 -11.06 -7.89
CA GLU A 82 5.18 -12.52 -7.87
C GLU A 82 6.39 -12.87 -7.01
N ARG A 83 7.49 -12.12 -7.15
CA ARG A 83 8.68 -12.29 -6.31
C ARG A 83 8.38 -12.08 -4.83
N ARG A 84 7.58 -11.06 -4.49
CA ARG A 84 7.14 -10.81 -3.10
C ARG A 84 6.30 -11.97 -2.57
N LEU A 85 5.39 -12.51 -3.39
CA LEU A 85 4.58 -13.67 -3.01
C LEU A 85 5.47 -14.90 -2.74
N GLN A 86 6.45 -15.17 -3.59
CA GLN A 86 7.40 -16.27 -3.41
C GLN A 86 8.20 -16.13 -2.10
N LEU A 87 8.72 -14.93 -1.81
CA LEU A 87 9.45 -14.67 -0.56
C LEU A 87 8.55 -14.84 0.67
N ALA A 88 7.29 -14.41 0.59
CA ALA A 88 6.33 -14.59 1.68
C ALA A 88 5.97 -16.07 1.91
N GLN A 89 5.87 -16.87 0.84
CA GLN A 89 5.68 -18.32 0.93
C GLN A 89 6.87 -19.00 1.60
N GLN A 90 8.10 -18.70 1.16
CA GLN A 90 9.32 -19.21 1.78
C GLN A 90 9.43 -18.85 3.26
N ARG A 91 8.99 -17.64 3.63
CA ARG A 91 8.95 -17.20 5.02
C ARG A 91 7.97 -18.04 5.83
N VAL A 92 6.76 -18.28 5.32
CA VAL A 92 5.77 -19.14 5.98
C VAL A 92 6.33 -20.55 6.16
N GLU A 93 6.84 -21.18 5.09
CA GLU A 93 7.45 -22.51 5.15
C GLU A 93 8.52 -22.59 6.24
N LYS A 94 9.43 -21.61 6.29
CA LYS A 94 10.47 -21.53 7.30
C LYS A 94 9.93 -21.44 8.73
N VAL A 95 8.92 -20.60 8.97
CA VAL A 95 8.42 -20.39 10.35
C VAL A 95 7.42 -21.45 10.80
N THR A 96 6.96 -22.31 9.90
CA THR A 96 6.08 -23.45 10.22
C THR A 96 6.81 -24.79 10.25
N ASP A 97 8.11 -24.81 9.94
CA ASP A 97 8.93 -26.02 10.04
C ASP A 97 8.99 -26.49 11.51
N PRO A 98 8.66 -27.76 11.82
CA PRO A 98 8.73 -28.29 13.18
C PRO A 98 10.11 -28.17 13.84
N ASN A 99 11.17 -28.09 13.05
CA ASN A 99 12.55 -27.93 13.52
C ASN A 99 12.98 -26.46 13.62
N TRP A 100 12.12 -25.53 13.22
CA TRP A 100 12.42 -24.11 13.31
C TRP A 100 12.35 -23.64 14.76
N ASP A 101 13.53 -23.37 15.32
CA ASP A 101 13.63 -22.88 16.68
C ASP A 101 13.85 -21.36 16.69
N CYS A 102 12.91 -20.62 17.30
CA CYS A 102 13.04 -19.19 17.53
C CYS A 102 13.26 -18.82 18.99
N ARG A 103 13.67 -19.80 19.83
CA ARG A 103 13.88 -19.70 21.28
C ARG A 103 14.54 -18.40 21.70
N GLY A 104 13.94 -17.82 22.73
CA GLY A 104 14.38 -16.61 23.43
C GLY A 104 13.43 -16.37 24.61
N ASN A 105 13.71 -15.35 25.42
CA ASN A 105 12.97 -15.12 26.68
C ASN A 105 11.50 -14.68 26.51
N ASN A 106 10.96 -14.62 25.28
CA ASN A 106 9.59 -14.20 25.03
C ASN A 106 8.71 -15.40 24.63
N PRO A 107 7.77 -15.82 25.50
CA PRO A 107 6.95 -17.01 25.27
C PRO A 107 6.00 -16.87 24.06
N ASN A 108 5.69 -15.65 23.62
CA ASN A 108 4.76 -15.40 22.51
C ASN A 108 5.47 -15.17 21.17
N LYS A 109 6.81 -15.29 21.12
CA LYS A 109 7.60 -14.92 19.95
C LYS A 109 7.28 -15.79 18.74
N GLU A 110 7.18 -17.10 18.92
CA GLU A 110 6.90 -18.05 17.86
C GLU A 110 5.53 -17.80 17.23
N SER A 111 4.48 -17.81 18.04
CA SER A 111 3.11 -17.51 17.61
C SER A 111 2.99 -16.16 16.90
N ARG A 112 3.72 -15.13 17.38
CA ARG A 112 3.77 -13.82 16.73
C ARG A 112 4.44 -13.87 15.36
N MET A 113 5.54 -14.60 15.23
CA MET A 113 6.27 -14.72 13.96
C MET A 113 5.46 -15.48 12.91
N ILE A 114 4.79 -16.57 13.31
CA ILE A 114 3.87 -17.32 12.44
C ILE A 114 2.72 -16.41 11.99
N LYS A 115 2.06 -15.72 12.93
CA LYS A 115 0.97 -14.78 12.61
C LYS A 115 1.42 -13.69 11.63
N ASN A 116 2.61 -13.12 11.85
CA ASN A 116 3.18 -12.10 10.97
C ASN A 116 3.47 -12.65 9.56
N ALA A 117 4.07 -13.83 9.45
CA ALA A 117 4.36 -14.45 8.16
C ALA A 117 3.07 -14.77 7.37
N MET A 118 2.03 -15.27 8.05
CA MET A 118 0.73 -15.52 7.44
C MET A 118 0.05 -14.22 6.98
N SER A 119 0.14 -13.16 7.77
CA SER A 119 -0.36 -11.83 7.40
C SER A 119 0.37 -11.27 6.17
N GLU A 120 1.69 -11.42 6.12
CA GLU A 120 2.52 -11.02 4.98
C GLU A 120 2.18 -11.83 3.72
N LEU A 121 1.99 -13.14 3.83
CA LEU A 121 1.55 -14.00 2.73
C LEU A 121 0.18 -13.57 2.19
N SER A 122 -0.78 -13.29 3.08
CA SER A 122 -2.10 -12.79 2.69
C SER A 122 -1.99 -11.46 1.93
N SER A 123 -1.20 -10.53 2.46
CA SER A 123 -0.96 -9.22 1.84
C SER A 123 -0.31 -9.34 0.46
N ALA A 124 0.69 -10.22 0.32
CA ALA A 124 1.38 -10.45 -0.94
C ALA A 124 0.46 -11.04 -2.04
N LYS A 125 -0.45 -11.95 -1.67
CA LYS A 125 -1.48 -12.48 -2.60
C LYS A 125 -2.37 -11.35 -3.12
N THR A 126 -2.92 -10.55 -2.22
CA THR A 126 -3.75 -9.39 -2.57
C THR A 126 -2.99 -8.39 -3.45
N SER A 127 -1.73 -8.11 -3.13
CA SER A 127 -0.89 -7.24 -3.96
C SER A 127 -0.70 -7.77 -5.39
N LEU A 128 -0.53 -9.09 -5.56
CA LEU A 128 -0.40 -9.70 -6.88
C LEU A 128 -1.70 -9.60 -7.69
N GLU A 129 -2.84 -9.87 -7.07
CA GLU A 129 -4.16 -9.71 -7.70
C GLU A 129 -4.39 -8.25 -8.14
N ASN A 130 -4.07 -7.30 -7.26
CA ASN A 130 -4.17 -5.88 -7.55
C ASN A 130 -3.24 -5.45 -8.70
N ALA A 131 -2.00 -5.93 -8.73
CA ALA A 131 -1.05 -5.63 -9.81
C ALA A 131 -1.54 -6.16 -11.16
N LYS A 132 -2.04 -7.41 -11.19
CA LYS A 132 -2.65 -8.02 -12.39
C LYS A 132 -3.86 -7.23 -12.87
N ALA A 133 -4.76 -6.87 -11.95
CA ALA A 133 -5.96 -6.11 -12.26
C ALA A 133 -5.64 -4.70 -12.77
N LEU A 134 -4.67 -4.02 -12.15
CA LEU A 134 -4.20 -2.71 -12.57
C LEU A 134 -3.54 -2.76 -13.95
N LYS A 135 -2.60 -3.70 -14.19
CA LYS A 135 -1.94 -3.85 -15.50
C LYS A 135 -2.95 -4.09 -16.62
N LYS A 136 -3.98 -4.92 -16.37
CA LYS A 136 -5.08 -5.15 -17.32
C LYS A 136 -5.90 -3.88 -17.61
N ARG A 137 -6.17 -3.06 -16.59
CA ARG A 137 -6.88 -1.78 -16.78
C ARG A 137 -6.04 -0.77 -17.56
N LEU A 138 -4.73 -0.78 -17.39
CA LEU A 138 -3.80 0.06 -18.14
C LEU A 138 -3.63 -0.40 -19.59
N SER A 139 -3.66 -1.71 -19.86
CA SER A 139 -3.57 -2.24 -21.23
C SER A 139 -4.85 -2.07 -22.06
N ASN A 140 -5.98 -1.85 -21.39
CA ASN A 140 -7.29 -1.65 -22.03
C ASN A 140 -7.66 -0.16 -22.16
N GLN A 141 -6.69 0.74 -21.97
CA GLN A 141 -6.80 2.18 -22.19
C GLN A 141 -6.15 2.55 -23.52
#